data_AF-A0A6I1ZI20-F1
#
_entry.id   AF-A0A6I1ZI20-F1
#
_cell.length_a   1.000
_cell.length_b   1.000
_cell.length_c   1.000
_cell.angle_alpha   90.00
_cell.angle_beta   90.00
_cell.angle_gamma   90.00
#
_symmetry.space_group_name_H-M   'P 1'
#
loop_
_entity.id
_entity.type
_entity.pdbx_description
1 polymer ?
#
loop_
_entity_poly.entity_id
_entity_poly.type
_entity_poly.pdbx_seq_one_letter_code
_entity_poly.pdbx_strand_id
1 'polypeptide(L)'
;MLRVEAGRYPHDKARRELIGELSTVSTEFRTRWAAHDVRVHHGGTKRFHHPDAGSLELTYQPLDLPLSVREAHAVTVYTAEPGSPDGDRLKLLAS
;
A
#
# COMPACT_ATOMS: atom_id res chain seq x y z
N MET A 1 4.77 3.86 -2.19
CA MET A 1 5.39 2.62 -2.70
C MET A 1 5.99 2.80 -4.09
N LEU A 2 5.22 3.00 -5.17
CA LEU A 2 5.74 2.97 -6.55
C LEU A 2 6.94 3.90 -6.82
N ARG A 3 6.97 5.12 -6.25
CA ARG A 3 8.13 6.01 -6.40
C ARG A 3 9.39 5.50 -5.70
N VAL A 4 9.26 4.95 -4.49
CA VAL A 4 10.37 4.36 -3.75
C VAL A 4 10.98 3.23 -4.57
N GLU A 5 10.13 2.35 -5.12
CA GLU A 5 10.59 1.28 -5.99
C GLU A 5 11.26 1.82 -7.26
N ALA A 6 10.66 2.80 -7.94
CA ALA A 6 11.27 3.43 -9.12
C ALA A 6 12.65 4.04 -8.81
N GLY A 7 12.88 4.54 -7.60
CA GLY A 7 14.19 4.99 -7.14
C GLY A 7 15.16 3.84 -6.85
N ARG A 8 14.69 2.72 -6.29
CA ARG A 8 15.51 1.54 -5.97
C ARG A 8 16.03 0.82 -7.23
N TYR A 9 15.22 0.79 -8.29
CA TYR A 9 15.59 0.15 -9.56
C TYR A 9 15.36 1.12 -10.74
N PRO A 10 16.19 2.16 -10.87
CA PRO A 10 15.93 3.26 -11.81
C PRO A 10 16.01 2.86 -13.28
N HIS A 11 16.64 1.72 -13.59
CA HIS A 11 16.80 1.20 -14.96
C HIS A 11 15.80 0.09 -15.32
N ASP A 12 14.84 -0.21 -14.45
CA ASP A 12 13.77 -1.16 -14.75
C ASP A 12 12.85 -0.60 -15.85
N LYS A 13 12.99 -1.18 -17.06
CA LYS A 13 12.24 -0.76 -18.25
C LYS A 13 10.73 -0.93 -18.08
N ALA A 14 10.29 -2.09 -17.57
CA ALA A 14 8.88 -2.41 -17.42
C ALA A 14 8.19 -1.40 -16.49
N ARG A 15 8.87 -1.02 -15.41
CA ARG A 15 8.35 -0.01 -14.47
C ARG A 15 8.25 1.38 -15.08
N ARG A 16 9.25 1.80 -15.86
CA ARG A 16 9.24 3.10 -16.55
C ARG A 16 8.09 3.18 -17.55
N GLU A 17 7.87 2.11 -18.33
CA GLU A 17 6.78 2.04 -19.30
C GLU A 17 5.42 2.13 -18.62
N LEU A 18 5.20 1.38 -17.54
CA LEU A 18 3.97 1.44 -16.75
C LEU A 18 3.70 2.83 -16.17
N ILE A 19 4.73 3.49 -15.63
CA ILE A 19 4.61 4.87 -15.11
C ILE A 19 4.23 5.84 -16.24
N GLY A 20 4.83 5.68 -17.43
CA GLY A 20 4.52 6.50 -18.60
C GLY A 20 3.08 6.32 -19.09
N GLU A 21 2.63 5.08 -19.17
CA GLU A 21 1.25 4.74 -19.53
C GLU A 21 0.25 5.35 -18.53
N LEU A 22 0.41 5.09 -17.24
CA LEU A 22 -0.49 5.59 -16.18
C LEU A 22 -0.53 7.13 -16.14
N SER A 23 0.61 7.79 -16.38
CA SER A 23 0.67 9.26 -16.46
C SER A 23 -0.07 9.83 -17.67
N THR A 24 -0.17 9.04 -18.75
CA THR A 24 -0.88 9.42 -19.98
C THR A 24 -2.38 9.22 -19.82
N VAL A 25 -2.80 8.06 -19.31
CA VAL A 25 -4.22 7.67 -19.29
C VAL A 25 -4.98 8.17 -18.06
N SER A 26 -4.29 8.47 -16.94
CA SER A 26 -4.93 8.89 -15.70
C SER A 26 -4.47 10.26 -15.24
N THR A 27 -5.37 11.23 -15.31
CA THR A 27 -5.14 12.58 -14.77
C THR A 27 -4.85 12.57 -13.28
N GLU A 28 -5.57 11.76 -12.50
CA GLU A 28 -5.34 11.63 -11.06
C GLU A 28 -3.95 11.08 -10.75
N PHE A 29 -3.54 10.03 -11.47
CA PHE A 29 -2.20 9.46 -11.32
C PHE A 29 -1.14 10.50 -11.67
N ARG A 30 -1.27 11.18 -12.82
CA ARG A 30 -0.32 12.20 -13.27
C ARG A 30 -0.14 13.31 -12.23
N THR A 31 -1.23 13.83 -11.68
CA THR A 31 -1.19 14.86 -10.63
C THR A 31 -0.46 14.37 -9.39
N ARG A 32 -0.81 13.18 -8.87
CA ARG A 32 -0.14 12.59 -7.70
C ARG A 32 1.32 12.23 -7.98
N TRP A 33 1.63 11.78 -9.19
CA TRP A 33 2.98 11.45 -9.61
C TRP A 33 3.85 12.71 -9.69
N ALA A 34 3.31 13.83 -10.17
CA ALA A 34 4.02 15.11 -10.24
C ALA A 34 4.23 15.77 -8.86
N ALA A 35 3.35 15.52 -7.89
CA ALA A 35 3.47 16.07 -6.53
C ALA A 35 4.69 15.53 -5.75
N HIS A 36 5.25 14.37 -6.14
CA HIS A 36 6.40 13.76 -5.47
C HIS A 36 6.25 13.56 -3.95
N ASP A 37 5.01 13.37 -3.48
CA ASP A 37 4.73 13.09 -2.07
C ASP A 37 5.19 11.68 -1.70
N VAL A 38 6.50 11.53 -1.47
CA VAL A 38 7.10 10.28 -1.02
C VAL A 38 7.02 10.23 0.50
N ARG A 39 6.11 9.38 0.99
CA ARG A 39 6.05 9.01 2.41
C ARG A 39 6.58 7.60 2.57
N VAL A 40 7.55 7.44 3.46
CA VAL A 40 7.97 6.12 3.92
C VAL A 40 6.99 5.71 5.01
N HIS A 41 6.29 4.60 4.78
CA HIS A 41 5.29 4.11 5.72
C HIS A 41 5.98 3.25 6.79
N HIS A 42 6.19 3.81 7.98
CA HIS A 42 6.69 3.09 9.15
C HIS A 42 5.53 2.66 10.04
N GLY A 43 4.65 1.81 9.50
CA GLY A 43 3.41 1.39 10.17
C GLY A 43 2.49 2.53 10.60
N GLY A 44 1.45 2.22 11.36
CA GLY A 44 0.52 3.19 11.94
C GLY A 44 -0.92 2.69 11.90
N THR A 45 -1.88 3.60 11.88
CA THR A 45 -3.30 3.27 11.85
C THR A 45 -3.93 3.73 10.55
N LYS A 46 -4.79 2.90 9.96
CA LYS A 46 -5.64 3.26 8.81
C LYS A 46 -7.10 3.08 9.16
N ARG A 47 -7.90 4.06 8.73
CA ARG A 47 -9.35 3.99 8.80
C ARG A 47 -9.91 3.68 7.43
N PHE A 48 -10.74 2.65 7.37
CA PHE A 48 -11.43 2.19 6.17
C PHE A 48 -12.93 2.35 6.33
N HIS A 49 -13.61 2.58 5.22
CA HIS A 49 -15.06 2.49 5.12
C HIS A 49 -15.35 1.30 4.20
N HIS A 50 -15.62 0.14 4.78
CA HIS A 50 -15.94 -1.08 4.05
C HIS A 50 -17.45 -1.16 3.82
N PRO A 51 -17.92 -1.52 2.61
CA PRO A 51 -19.35 -1.59 2.32
C PRO A 51 -20.11 -2.54 3.27
N ASP A 52 -19.53 -3.71 3.57
CA ASP A 52 -20.23 -4.73 4.38
C ASP A 52 -19.92 -4.67 5.88
N ALA A 53 -18.74 -4.18 6.26
CA ALA A 53 -18.28 -4.16 7.65
C ALA A 53 -18.33 -2.77 8.30
N GLY A 54 -18.66 -1.73 7.53
CA GLY A 54 -18.71 -0.35 8.00
C GLY A 54 -17.33 0.26 8.23
N SER A 55 -17.24 1.15 9.23
CA SER A 55 -15.97 1.79 9.60
C SER A 55 -15.06 0.81 10.32
N LEU A 56 -13.80 0.74 9.91
CA LEU A 56 -12.76 -0.09 10.49
C LEU A 56 -11.53 0.75 10.79
N GLU A 57 -11.02 0.70 12.01
CA GLU A 57 -9.72 1.24 12.37
C GLU A 57 -8.72 0.09 12.57
N LEU A 58 -7.71 0.02 11.69
CA LEU A 58 -6.74 -1.07 11.67
C LEU A 58 -5.32 -0.53 11.83
N THR A 59 -4.57 -1.13 12.73
CA THR A 59 -3.12 -0.97 12.78
C THR A 59 -2.52 -1.70 11.58
N TYR A 60 -1.61 -1.04 10.87
CA TYR A 60 -0.90 -1.64 9.74
C TYR A 60 0.60 -1.64 10.00
N GLN A 61 1.25 -2.74 9.63
CA GLN A 61 2.68 -2.91 9.76
C GLN A 61 3.25 -3.51 8.46
N PRO A 62 4.07 -2.74 7.71
CA PRO A 62 4.83 -3.29 6.60
C PRO A 62 6.02 -4.10 7.12
N LEU A 63 6.27 -5.23 6.49
CA LEU A 63 7.37 -6.16 6.77
C LEU A 63 8.09 -6.45 5.45
N ASP A 64 9.36 -6.06 5.36
CA ASP A 64 10.20 -6.40 4.22
C ASP A 64 10.67 -7.85 4.35
N LEU A 65 10.56 -8.62 3.26
CA LEU A 65 10.93 -10.03 3.20
C LEU A 65 12.23 -10.20 2.41
N PRO A 66 13.31 -10.73 3.02
CA PRO A 66 14.60 -10.92 2.34
C PRO A 66 14.61 -12.21 1.49
N LEU A 67 13.67 -12.33 0.56
CA LEU A 67 13.54 -13.53 -0.29
C LEU A 67 14.48 -13.52 -1.50
N SER A 68 14.86 -12.33 -1.96
CA SER A 68 15.73 -12.13 -3.12
C SER A 68 16.50 -10.83 -2.98
N VAL A 69 17.75 -10.82 -3.45
CA VAL A 69 18.58 -9.60 -3.51
C VAL A 69 18.17 -8.72 -4.71
N ARG A 70 17.51 -9.31 -5.71
CA ARG A 70 17.11 -8.62 -6.95
C ARG A 70 15.71 -8.04 -6.90
N GLU A 71 14.87 -8.51 -5.98
CA GLU A 71 13.45 -8.17 -5.92
C GLU A 71 13.04 -7.84 -4.49
N ALA A 72 12.50 -6.63 -4.30
CA ALA A 72 11.92 -6.22 -3.03
C ALA A 72 10.55 -6.89 -2.84
N HIS A 73 10.44 -7.67 -1.78
CA HIS A 73 9.18 -8.27 -1.35
C HIS A 73 8.77 -7.65 -0.03
N ALA A 74 7.48 -7.34 0.11
CA ALA A 74 6.95 -6.83 1.36
C ALA A 74 5.54 -7.38 1.60
N VAL A 75 5.23 -7.66 2.86
CA VAL A 75 3.88 -7.99 3.32
C VAL A 75 3.43 -6.86 4.23
N THR A 76 2.23 -6.33 4.02
CA THR A 76 1.61 -5.41 4.97
C THR A 76 0.54 -6.16 5.75
N VAL A 77 0.74 -6.30 7.05
CA VAL A 77 -0.23 -6.93 7.94
C VAL A 77 -1.14 -5.84 8.50
N TYR A 78 -2.44 -6.09 8.49
CA TYR A 78 -3.45 -5.24 9.14
C TYR A 78 -4.05 -5.99 10.31
N THR A 79 -4.09 -5.37 11.48
CA THR A 79 -4.65 -5.93 12.70
C THR A 79 -5.65 -4.96 13.32
N ALA A 80 -6.67 -5.51 13.97
CA ALA A 80 -7.54 -4.80 14.88
C ALA A 80 -7.22 -5.22 16.32
N GLU A 81 -7.51 -4.36 17.29
CA GLU A 81 -7.33 -4.71 18.70
C GLU A 81 -8.22 -5.92 19.06
N PRO A 82 -7.67 -6.99 19.66
CA PRO A 82 -8.45 -8.16 20.03
C PRO A 82 -9.64 -7.83 20.95
N GLY A 83 -10.83 -8.34 20.63
CA GLY A 83 -12.06 -8.08 21.39
C GLY A 83 -12.68 -6.70 21.16
N SER A 84 -12.10 -5.87 20.28
CA SER A 84 -12.71 -4.62 19.86
C SER A 84 -13.82 -4.84 18.81
N PRO A 85 -14.75 -3.87 18.63
CA PRO A 85 -15.73 -3.90 17.55
C PRO A 85 -15.08 -4.00 16.16
N ASP A 86 -13.91 -3.40 15.96
CA ASP A 86 -13.17 -3.50 14.71
C ASP A 86 -12.58 -4.90 14.52
N GLY A 87 -12.22 -5.59 15.60
CA GLY A 87 -11.83 -7.00 15.57
C GLY A 87 -12.94 -7.91 15.13
N ASP A 88 -14.17 -7.69 15.61
CA ASP A 88 -15.33 -8.48 15.20
C ASP A 88 -15.73 -8.19 13.75
N ARG A 89 -15.69 -6.92 13.33
CA ARG A 89 -15.89 -6.54 11.93
C ARG A 89 -14.83 -7.12 11.00
N LEU A 90 -13.57 -7.14 11.42
CA LEU A 90 -12.50 -7.73 10.62
C LEU A 90 -12.70 -9.25 10.46
N LYS A 91 -13.17 -9.95 11.49
CA LYS A 91 -13.51 -11.38 11.39
C LYS A 91 -14.65 -11.64 10.40
N LEU A 92 -15.66 -10.77 10.33
CA LEU A 92 -16.74 -10.89 9.35
C LEU A 92 -16.25 -10.83 7.89
N LEU A 93 -15.10 -10.19 7.63
CA LEU A 93 -14.50 -10.14 6.30
C LEU A 93 -13.63 -11.36 5.97
N ALA A 94 -13.29 -12.18 6.97
CA ALA A 94 -12.47 -13.37 6.82
C ALA A 94 -13.29 -14.66 6.61
N SER A 95 -14.63 -14.55 6.66
CA SER A 95 -15.59 -15.64 6.43
C SER A 95 -16.18 -15.58 5.04
#